data_AF-A0A2T3JQK4-F1
#
_entry.id   AF-A0A2T3JQK4-F1
#
_cell.length_a   1.000
_cell.length_b   1.000
_cell.length_c   1.000
_cell.angle_alpha   90.00
_cell.angle_beta   90.00
_cell.angle_gamma   90.00
#
_symmetry.space_group_name_H-M   'P 1'
#
loop_
_entity.id
_entity.type
_entity.pdbx_description
1 polymer ?
#
loop_
_entity_poly.entity_id
_entity_poly.type
_entity_poly.pdbx_seq_one_letter_code
_entity_poly.pdbx_strand_id
1 'polypeptide(L)' 'MNNEQHQRSDYLYEQHVIHLTLQGKRPATIDGYSRALRRITHHLDKSPDTLTTDDLKRYFAQLIKTHSWSTVRIDRNGL' A
#
# COMPACT_ATOMS: atom_id res chain seq x y z
N MET A 1 -11.25 15.80 -2.85
CA MET A 1 -10.59 15.24 -1.64
C MET A 1 -10.38 16.39 -0.68
N ASN A 2 -10.87 16.25 0.56
CA ASN A 2 -10.74 17.29 1.59
C ASN A 2 -9.27 17.41 2.02
N ASN A 3 -8.78 18.62 2.33
CA ASN A 3 -7.40 18.82 2.81
C ASN A 3 -7.05 17.93 4.01
N GLU A 4 -8.04 17.65 4.87
CA GLU A 4 -7.91 16.75 6.03
C GLU A 4 -7.66 15.29 5.63
N GLN A 5 -8.25 14.82 4.52
CA GLN A 5 -8.05 13.46 4.02
C GLN A 5 -6.64 13.29 3.43
N HIS A 6 -6.13 14.32 2.75
CA HIS A 6 -4.74 14.33 2.28
C HIS A 6 -3.75 14.30 3.44
N GLN A 7 -3.92 15.19 4.43
CA GLN A 7 -3.04 15.21 5.61
C GLN A 7 -3.04 13.88 6.37
N ARG A 8 -4.22 13.23 6.51
CA ARG A 8 -4.31 11.91 7.14
C ARG A 8 -3.61 10.83 6.32
N SER A 9 -3.79 10.84 4.99
CA SER A 9 -3.13 9.89 4.10
C SER A 9 -1.60 10.04 4.15
N ASP A 10 -1.10 11.28 4.15
CA ASP A 10 0.33 11.58 4.23
C ASP A 10 0.92 11.14 5.57
N TYR A 11 0.22 11.42 6.68
CA TYR A 11 0.60 10.94 8.00
C TYR A 11 0.70 9.40 8.06
N LEU A 12 -0.33 8.70 7.58
CA LEU A 12 -0.33 7.22 7.56
C LEU A 12 0.77 6.66 6.67
N TYR A 13 1.09 7.33 5.56
CA TYR A 13 2.20 6.97 4.69
C TYR A 13 3.55 7.12 5.41
N GLU A 14 3.78 8.23 6.11
CA GLU A 14 5.00 8.44 6.88
C GLU A 14 5.16 7.39 7.99
N GLN A 15 4.07 7.08 8.71
CA GLN A 15 4.10 6.03 9.73
C GLN A 15 4.47 4.67 9.13
N HIS A 16 3.95 4.34 7.94
CA HIS A 16 4.31 3.12 7.24
C HIS A 16 5.81 3.08 6.88
N VAL A 17 6.36 4.18 6.34
CA VAL A 17 7.79 4.28 6.02
C VAL A 17 8.66 4.13 7.28
N ILE A 18 8.28 4.79 8.38
CA ILE A 18 8.98 4.69 9.66
C ILE A 18 8.96 3.24 10.15
N HIS A 19 7.81 2.57 10.11
CA HIS A 19 7.68 1.17 10.52
C HIS A 19 8.61 0.26 9.72
N LEU A 20 8.63 0.39 8.39
CA LEU A 20 9.52 -0.41 7.54
C LEU A 20 11.01 -0.12 7.79
N THR A 21 11.34 1.14 8.10
CA THR A 21 12.69 1.54 8.49
C THR A 21 13.10 0.89 9.80
N LEU A 22 12.22 0.91 10.81
CA LEU A 22 12.45 0.25 12.10
C LEU A 22 12.58 -1.27 11.99
N GLN A 23 11.91 -1.89 11.01
CA GLN A 23 12.09 -3.30 10.66
C GLN A 23 13.44 -3.61 9.97
N GLY A 24 14.28 -2.60 9.70
CA GLY A 24 15.57 -2.78 9.03
C GLY A 24 15.46 -3.16 7.55
N LYS A 25 14.34 -2.81 6.89
CA LYS A 25 14.16 -3.08 5.45
C LYS A 25 15.13 -2.22 4.63
N ARG A 26 15.58 -2.77 3.49
CA ARG A 26 16.43 -2.02 2.56
C ARG A 26 15.64 -0.86 1.92
N PRO A 27 16.28 0.25 1.54
CA PRO A 27 15.59 1.40 0.91
C PRO A 27 14.73 1.01 -0.31
N ALA A 28 15.23 0.11 -1.17
CA ALA A 28 14.47 -0.38 -2.32
C ALA A 28 13.21 -1.19 -1.93
N THR A 29 13.25 -1.90 -0.79
CA THR A 29 12.10 -2.62 -0.25
C THR A 29 11.09 -1.64 0.32
N ILE A 30 11.55 -0.64 1.07
CA ILE A 30 10.70 0.43 1.62
C ILE A 30 9.96 1.15 0.49
N ASP A 31 10.68 1.54 -0.57
CA ASP A 31 10.08 2.18 -1.74
C ASP A 31 9.05 1.26 -2.44
N GLY A 32 9.39 -0.01 -2.64
CA GLY A 32 8.47 -0.98 -3.23
C GLY A 32 7.17 -1.15 -2.44
N TYR A 33 7.26 -1.26 -1.11
CA TYR A 33 6.10 -1.44 -0.24
C TYR A 33 5.27 -0.15 -0.12
N SER A 34 5.94 0.99 -0.04
CA SER A 34 5.31 2.31 -0.05
C SER A 34 4.51 2.55 -1.34
N ARG A 35 5.02 2.10 -2.49
CA ARG A 35 4.30 2.13 -3.76
C ARG A 35 3.10 1.18 -3.79
N ALA A 36 3.21 0.01 -3.16
CA ALA A 36 2.08 -0.92 -3.03
C ALA A 36 0.94 -0.30 -2.24
N LEU A 37 1.23 0.34 -1.11
CA LEU A 37 0.24 1.03 -0.28
C LEU A 37 -0.49 2.12 -1.06
N ARG A 38 0.25 2.96 -1.80
CA ARG A 38 -0.36 4.01 -2.65
C ARG A 38 -1.22 3.44 -3.76
N ARG A 39 -0.81 2.32 -4.37
CA ARG A 39 -1.55 1.71 -5.46
C ARG A 39 -2.87 1.13 -4.98
N ILE A 40 -2.89 0.44 -3.85
CA ILE A 40 -4.12 -0.16 -3.33
C ILE A 40 -5.13 0.90 -2.86
N THR A 41 -4.66 1.96 -2.19
CA THR A 41 -5.53 3.04 -1.73
C THR A 41 -6.13 3.81 -2.90
N HIS A 42 -5.33 4.07 -3.95
CA HIS A 42 -5.81 4.69 -5.18
C HIS A 42 -6.78 3.79 -5.96
N HIS A 43 -6.50 2.48 -6.05
CA HIS A 43 -7.34 1.53 -6.78
C HIS A 43 -8.71 1.34 -6.13
N LEU A 44 -8.77 1.37 -4.80
CA LEU A 44 -10.00 1.18 -4.04
C LEU A 44 -10.70 2.50 -3.67
N ASP A 45 -10.06 3.64 -3.92
CA ASP A 45 -10.47 4.96 -3.42
C ASP A 45 -10.74 4.94 -1.90
N LYS A 46 -9.85 4.29 -1.15
CA LYS A 46 -9.95 4.09 0.31
C LYS A 46 -8.69 4.53 1.02
N SER A 47 -8.88 5.05 2.24
CA SER A 47 -7.78 5.41 3.14
C SER A 47 -7.09 4.13 3.68
N PRO A 48 -5.75 4.13 3.85
CA PRO A 48 -5.00 2.94 4.30
C PRO A 48 -5.55 2.28 5.57
N ASP A 49 -6.03 3.09 6.51
CA ASP A 49 -6.58 2.69 7.80
C ASP A 49 -8.00 2.08 7.72
N THR A 50 -8.67 2.21 6.58
CA THR A 50 -10.02 1.66 6.34
C THR A 50 -10.01 0.38 5.50
N LEU A 51 -8.82 -0.09 5.10
CA LEU A 51 -8.67 -1.29 4.28
C LEU A 51 -9.09 -2.53 5.07
N THR A 52 -10.03 -3.28 4.50
CA THR A 52 -10.47 -4.56 5.07
C THR A 52 -9.80 -5.75 4.37
N THR A 53 -9.81 -6.92 5.00
CA THR A 53 -9.31 -8.14 4.34
C THR A 53 -10.09 -8.48 3.06
N ASP A 54 -11.38 -8.15 2.97
CA ASP A 54 -12.16 -8.36 1.75
C ASP A 54 -11.70 -7.45 0.60
N ASP A 55 -11.38 -6.19 0.92
CA ASP A 55 -10.81 -5.24 -0.03
C ASP A 55 -9.47 -5.74 -0.60
N LEU A 56 -8.58 -6.26 0.28
CA LEU A 56 -7.31 -6.87 -0.14
C LEU A 56 -7.54 -8.05 -1.09
N LYS A 57 -8.49 -8.94 -0.77
CA LYS A 57 -8.83 -10.11 -1.61
C LYS A 57 -9.30 -9.67 -2.99
N ARG A 58 -10.22 -8.69 -3.06
CA ARG A 58 -10.74 -8.15 -4.33
C ARG A 58 -9.62 -7.51 -5.14
N TYR A 59 -8.79 -6.70 -4.50
CA TYR A 59 -7.64 -6.05 -5.14
C TYR A 59 -6.67 -7.08 -5.75
N PHE A 60 -6.20 -8.06 -4.97
CA PHE A 60 -5.24 -9.05 -5.46
C PHE A 60 -5.84 -9.99 -6.53
N ALA A 61 -7.13 -10.33 -6.43
CA ALA A 61 -7.81 -11.12 -7.46
C ALA A 61 -7.89 -10.40 -8.81
N GLN A 62 -7.98 -9.07 -8.81
CA GLN A 62 -7.90 -8.25 -10.02
C GLN A 62 -6.44 -8.03 -10.47
N LEU A 63 -5.54 -7.78 -9.53
CA LEU A 63 -4.13 -7.47 -9.81
C LEU A 63 -3.41 -8.63 -10.51
N ILE A 64 -3.69 -9.88 -10.12
CA ILE A 64 -3.11 -11.08 -10.74
C ILE A 64 -3.49 -11.20 -12.23
N LYS A 65 -4.64 -10.64 -12.64
CA LYS A 65 -5.09 -10.70 -14.04
C LYS A 65 -4.43 -9.65 -14.92
N THR A 66 -3.90 -8.58 -14.33
CA THR A 66 -3.44 -7.39 -15.07
C THR A 66 -1.95 -7.11 -14.92
N HIS A 67 -1.30 -7.66 -13.90
CA HIS A 67 0.11 -7.39 -13.58
C HIS A 67 0.95 -8.67 -13.49
N SER A 68 2.27 -8.50 -13.63
CA SER A 68 3.22 -9.59 -13.47
C SER A 68 3.20 -10.15 -12.04
N TRP A 69 3.58 -11.42 -11.89
CA TRP A 69 3.73 -12.05 -10.57
C TRP A 69 4.74 -11.33 -9.68
N SER A 70 5.82 -10.78 -10.25
CA SER A 70 6.78 -9.98 -9.49
C SER A 70 6.13 -8.77 -8.83
N THR A 71 5.22 -8.10 -9.55
CA THR A 71 4.45 -6.96 -9.06
C THR A 71 3.47 -7.36 -7.96
N VAL A 72 2.70 -8.44 -8.18
CA VAL A 72 1.77 -8.99 -7.18
C VAL A 72 2.51 -9.38 -5.89
N ARG A 73 3.69 -9.99 -6.01
CA ARG A 73 4.52 -10.41 -4.87
C ARG A 73 5.01 -9.22 -4.06
N ILE A 74 5.47 -8.15 -4.71
CA ILE A 74 5.93 -6.94 -4.00
C ILE A 74 4.77 -6.35 -3.20
N ASP A 75 3.60 -6.21 -3.82
CA ASP A 75 2.45 -5.62 -3.13
C ASP A 75 1.95 -6.45 -1.97
N ARG A 76 1.88 -7.78 -2.15
CA ARG A 76 1.42 -8.67 -1.10
C ARG A 76 2.35 -8.67 0.10
N ASN A 77 3.66 -8.50 -0.11
CA ASN A 77 4.62 -8.47 0.98
C ASN A 77 4.75 -7.09 1.66
N GLY A 78 4.22 -6.04 1.01
CA GLY A 78 4.28 -4.67 1.51
C GLY A 78 3.08 -4.22 2.32
N LEU A 79 2.03 -5.04 2.38
CA LEU A 79 0.81 -4.84 3.15
C LEU A 79 0.75 -5.84 4.31
#